data_AF-A0A4Y2U7T4-F1
#
_entry.id   AF-A0A4Y2U7T4-F1
#
_cell.length_a   1.000
_cell.length_b   1.000
_cell.length_c   1.000
_cell.angle_alpha   90.00
_cell.angle_beta   90.00
_cell.angle_gamma   90.00
#
_symmetry.space_group_name_H-M   'P 1'
#
loop_
_entity.id
_entity.type
_entity.pdbx_description
1 polymer ?
#
loop_
_entity_poly.entity_id
_entity_poly.type
_entity_poly.pdbx_seq_one_letter_code
_entity_poly.pdbx_strand_id
1 'polypeptide(L)' 'CLVTTNDPDTGVMNMKEPLRTLRKYRIPTEPDILKKTGPLPCLGIGCVVWKTGDIAVGDDVFADVGPQPKMREK' A
#
# COMPACT_ATOMS: atom_id res chain seq x y z
N CYS A 1 1.35 9.25 -3.27
CA CYS A 1 2.15 10.05 -4.23
C CYS A 1 1.22 11.01 -4.98
N LEU A 2 1.73 11.95 -5.78
CA LEU A 2 0.87 12.92 -6.51
C LEU A 2 -0.12 12.25 -7.48
N VAL A 3 0.27 11.11 -8.05
CA VAL A 3 -0.56 10.35 -9.00
C VAL A 3 -1.93 9.95 -8.42
N THR A 4 -2.04 9.79 -7.09
CA THR A 4 -3.33 9.48 -6.46
C THR A 4 -4.33 10.64 -6.52
N THR A 5 -3.91 11.85 -6.90
CA THR A 5 -4.78 13.03 -7.03
C THR A 5 -5.32 13.23 -8.45
N ASN A 6 -4.98 12.32 -9.36
CA ASN A 6 -5.53 12.28 -10.71
C ASN A 6 -6.95 11.72 -10.67
N ASP A 7 -7.89 12.44 -11.25
CA ASP A 7 -9.23 11.92 -11.53
C ASP A 7 -9.13 10.94 -12.73
N PRO A 8 -9.53 9.67 -12.57
CA PRO A 8 -9.44 8.69 -13.64
C PRO A 8 -10.41 8.95 -14.80
N ASP A 9 -11.54 9.62 -14.57
CA ASP A 9 -12.56 9.88 -15.60
C ASP A 9 -12.14 11.09 -16.47
N THR A 10 -11.51 12.09 -15.86
CA THR A 10 -11.15 13.35 -16.54
C THR A 10 -9.66 13.51 -16.85
N GLY A 11 -8.79 12.76 -16.18
CA GLY A 11 -7.33 12.90 -16.29
C GLY A 11 -6.77 14.19 -15.67
N VAL A 12 -7.59 14.93 -14.92
CA VAL A 12 -7.19 16.20 -14.29
C VAL A 12 -6.61 15.92 -12.91
N MET A 13 -5.43 16.48 -12.63
CA MET A 13 -4.76 16.34 -11.34
C MET A 13 -5.06 17.55 -10.43
N ASN A 14 -5.77 17.32 -9.32
CA ASN A 14 -6.12 18.40 -8.40
C ASN A 14 -5.00 18.78 -7.41
N MET A 15 -3.93 17.96 -7.35
CA MET A 15 -2.72 18.13 -6.51
C MET A 15 -2.96 18.22 -4.99
N LYS A 16 -4.20 18.04 -4.52
CA LYS A 16 -4.62 18.25 -3.13
C LYS A 16 -5.22 17.00 -2.52
N GLU A 17 -6.34 16.52 -3.05
CA GLU A 17 -7.07 15.35 -2.54
C GLU A 17 -6.79 14.14 -3.42
N PRO A 18 -6.57 12.94 -2.83
CA PRO A 18 -6.82 12.58 -1.43
C PRO A 18 -5.62 12.80 -0.48
N LEU A 19 -4.49 13.34 -0.94
CA LEU A 19 -3.25 13.41 -0.15
C LEU A 19 -3.36 14.25 1.12
N ARG A 20 -4.08 15.38 1.07
CA ARG A 20 -4.32 16.23 2.23
C ARG A 20 -5.08 15.49 3.31
N THR A 21 -6.10 14.71 2.93
CA THR A 21 -6.89 13.90 3.86
C THR A 21 -6.05 12.75 4.42
N LEU A 22 -5.35 11.98 3.58
CA LEU A 22 -4.49 10.87 4.02
C LEU A 22 -3.42 11.29 5.04
N ARG A 23 -2.80 12.46 4.86
CA ARG A 23 -1.79 12.98 5.80
C ARG A 23 -2.35 13.23 7.22
N LYS A 24 -3.66 13.42 7.40
CA LYS A 24 -4.25 13.66 8.72
C LYS A 24 -4.28 12.42 9.61
N TYR A 25 -4.39 11.22 9.03
CA TYR A 25 -4.68 10.00 9.80
C TYR A 25 -3.91 8.75 9.35
N ARG A 26 -3.13 8.82 8.26
CA ARG A 26 -2.38 7.66 7.73
C ARG A 26 -0.87 7.82 7.81
N ILE A 27 -0.36 8.78 8.58
CA ILE A 27 1.07 8.83 8.89
C ILE A 27 1.37 7.74 9.94
N PRO A 28 2.35 6.86 9.70
CA PRO A 28 2.73 5.82 10.66
C PRO A 28 3.18 6.41 12.00
N THR A 29 2.75 5.79 13.09
CA THR A 29 3.21 6.13 14.45
C THR A 29 4.43 5.33 14.87
N GLU A 30 4.63 4.14 14.28
CA GLU A 30 5.74 3.25 14.61
C GLU A 30 7.08 3.84 14.15
N PRO A 31 8.08 3.97 15.05
CA PRO A 31 9.31 4.70 14.78
C PRO A 31 10.16 4.07 13.67
N ASP A 32 10.18 2.74 13.57
CA ASP A 32 10.96 2.03 12.55
C ASP A 32 10.35 2.16 11.15
N ILE A 33 9.02 2.25 11.07
CA ILE A 33 8.33 2.52 9.81
C ILE A 33 8.54 3.98 9.43
N LEU A 34 8.38 4.90 10.39
CA LEU A 34 8.55 6.34 10.17
C LEU A 34 9.96 6.69 9.69
N LYS A 35 11.00 6.03 10.20
CA LYS A 35 12.39 6.18 9.69
C LYS A 35 12.52 5.81 8.21
N LYS A 36 11.79 4.80 7.75
CA LYS A 36 11.86 4.29 6.37
C LYS A 36 10.98 5.11 5.41
N THR A 37 9.77 5.47 5.84
CA THR A 37 8.77 6.12 4.98
C THR A 37 8.77 7.64 5.12
N GLY A 38 9.32 8.19 6.19
CA GLY A 38 9.18 9.60 6.54
C GLY A 38 7.73 10.00 6.79
N PRO A 39 7.37 11.29 6.64
CA PRO A 39 6.02 11.81 6.87
C PRO A 39 5.05 11.51 5.71
N LEU A 40 5.27 10.40 4.99
CA LEU A 40 4.41 9.96 3.90
C LEU A 40 3.25 9.13 4.47
N PRO A 41 2.01 9.40 4.03
CA PRO A 41 0.88 8.59 4.45
C PRO A 41 0.92 7.19 3.82
N CYS A 42 0.64 6.16 4.61
CA CYS A 42 0.53 4.79 4.14
C CYS A 42 -0.84 4.51 3.51
N LEU A 43 -0.81 3.97 2.29
CA LEU A 43 -1.98 3.54 1.55
C LEU A 43 -1.66 2.23 0.82
N GLY A 44 -2.33 1.14 1.22
CA GLY A 44 -2.09 -0.20 0.69
C GLY A 44 -0.88 -0.89 1.33
N ILE A 45 -0.56 -2.08 0.82
CA ILE A 45 0.59 -2.90 1.20
C ILE A 45 1.31 -3.37 -0.07
N GLY A 46 2.64 -3.41 -0.03
CA GLY A 46 3.43 -4.02 -1.09
C GLY A 46 3.49 -5.52 -0.86
N CYS A 47 2.94 -6.31 -1.79
CA CYS A 47 2.99 -7.76 -1.76
C CYS A 47 3.92 -8.29 -2.85
N VAL A 48 4.48 -9.46 -2.60
CA VAL A 48 5.30 -10.21 -3.56
C VAL A 48 4.68 -11.56 -3.82
N VAL A 49 4.86 -12.09 -5.02
CA VAL A 49 4.36 -13.43 -5.38
C VAL A 49 5.29 -14.48 -4.75
N TRP A 50 4.80 -15.18 -3.75
CA TRP A 50 5.52 -16.30 -3.13
C TRP A 50 5.36 -17.60 -3.92
N LYS A 51 4.14 -17.86 -4.40
CA LYS A 51 3.78 -19.03 -5.22
C LYS A 51 2.90 -18.56 -6.37
N THR A 52 3.19 -19.03 -7.58
CA THR A 52 2.39 -18.73 -8.77
C THR A 52 1.10 -19.55 -8.78
N GLY A 53 0.08 -19.01 -9.46
CA GLY A 53 -1.24 -19.63 -9.62
C GLY A 53 -2.22 -18.63 -10.21
N ASP A 54 -3.45 -19.08 -10.41
CA ASP A 54 -4.56 -18.26 -10.92
C ASP A 54 -5.43 -17.78 -9.75
N ILE A 55 -5.94 -16.55 -9.85
CA ILE A 55 -6.87 -15.95 -8.89
C ILE A 55 -8.04 -15.32 -9.66
N ALA A 56 -9.23 -15.34 -9.07
CA ALA A 56 -10.44 -14.78 -9.66
C ALA A 56 -11.20 -13.89 -8.68
N VAL A 57 -12.07 -13.04 -9.24
CA VAL A 57 -13.00 -12.23 -8.43
C VAL A 57 -13.99 -13.18 -7.75
N GLY A 58 -14.07 -13.10 -6.42
CA GLY A 58 -14.95 -13.95 -5.61
C GLY A 58 -14.23 -15.11 -4.90
N ASP A 59 -12.93 -15.29 -5.12
CA ASP A 59 -12.14 -16.27 -4.37
C ASP A 59 -12.03 -15.88 -2.88
N ASP A 60 -12.08 -16.88 -2.01
CA ASP A 60 -11.86 -16.71 -0.59
C ASP A 60 -10.39 -16.34 -0.30
N VAL A 61 -10.18 -15.31 0.52
CA VAL A 61 -8.85 -14.83 0.90
C VAL A 61 -8.53 -15.25 2.33
N PHE A 62 -7.51 -16.09 2.49
CA PHE A 62 -7.01 -16.53 3.79
C PHE A 62 -5.73 -15.78 4.14
N ALA A 63 -5.74 -15.07 5.26
CA ALA A 63 -4.55 -14.38 5.78
C ALA A 63 -3.81 -15.27 6.78
N ASP A 64 -2.57 -15.63 6.46
CA ASP A 64 -1.65 -16.23 7.42
C ASP A 64 -0.94 -15.13 8.21
N VAL A 65 -1.22 -15.06 9.52
CA VAL A 65 -0.61 -14.11 10.47
C VAL A 65 0.60 -14.70 11.21
N GLY A 66 1.05 -15.89 10.78
CA GLY A 66 2.23 -16.55 11.32
C GLY A 66 3.54 -15.82 11.04
N PRO A 67 4.68 -16.38 11.50
CA PRO A 67 6.00 -15.83 11.23
C PRO A 67 6.24 -15.68 9.72
N GLN A 68 6.80 -14.53 9.32
CA GLN A 68 7.03 -14.27 7.90
C GLN A 68 7.97 -15.33 7.29
N PRO A 69 7.65 -15.84 6.08
CA PRO A 69 8.49 -16.83 5.42
C PRO A 69 9.85 -16.20 5.07
N LYS A 70 10.93 -16.94 5.34
CA LYS A 70 12.27 -16.53 4.93
C LYS A 70 12.37 -16.67 3.41
N MET A 71 12.56 -15.55 2.71
CA MET A 71 12.82 -15.61 1.27
C MET A 71 14.14 -16.36 1.05
N ARG A 72 14.12 -17.39 0.19
CA ARG A 72 15.36 -18.08 -0.20
C ARG A 72 16.19 -17.10 -1.03
N GLU A 73 17.39 -16.79 -0.55
CA GLU A 73 18.38 -16.12 -1.38
C GLU A 73 18.69 -17.02 -2.59
N LYS A 74 18.73 -16.42 -3.78
CA LYS A 74 19.13 -17.09 -5.01
C LYS A 74 20.64 -17.22 -5.06
#